data_AF-X0T991-F1
#
_entry.id   AF-X0T991-F1
#
_cell.length_a   1.000
_cell.length_b   1.000
_cell.length_c   1.000
_cell.angle_alpha   90.00
_cell.angle_beta   90.00
_cell.angle_gamma   90.00
#
_symmetry.space_group_name_H-M   'P 1'
#
loop_
_entity.id
_entity.type
_entity.pdbx_description
1 polymer ?
#
loop_
_entity_poly.entity_id
_entity_poly.type
_entity_poly.pdbx_seq_one_letter_code
_entity_poly.pdbx_strand_id
1 'polypeptide(L)'
;MYAYRYSEWDGSQDVPPLDADDVLASITDDLMNFGDLQHALRNLLQRGMRDPLGQRLQGLRQLLQQLRQQRHQMLDHYDLSSAFDDIQKRLQEIVRLEKETVERRLDEAIRQLEGRESPLRAFQEAMKEAGVQQDQPDRQFAQMLKDIAEKKKGFLESLPEDVGGQVKELQNYEFMDPEAGRKFQELMEMLKQAMMDS
;
A
#
# COMPACT_ATOMS: atom_id res chain seq x y z
N MET A 1 19.50 19.63 -0.89
CA MET A 1 20.39 20.44 -0.01
C MET A 1 19.55 20.82 1.21
N TYR A 2 19.85 20.28 2.40
CA TYR A 2 19.04 20.55 3.59
C TYR A 2 19.45 21.90 4.20
N ALA A 3 18.51 22.84 4.31
CA ALA A 3 18.70 24.09 5.02
C ALA A 3 18.30 23.90 6.48
N TYR A 4 19.25 24.09 7.41
CA TYR A 4 18.98 24.05 8.84
C TYR A 4 18.61 25.46 9.32
N ARG A 5 17.44 25.61 9.94
CA ARG A 5 17.02 26.85 10.59
C ARG A 5 17.26 26.70 12.09
N TYR A 6 18.26 27.38 12.61
CA TYR A 6 18.47 27.52 14.04
C TYR A 6 17.48 28.55 14.58
N SER A 7 16.79 28.24 15.68
CA SER A 7 15.96 29.16 16.44
C SER A 7 16.56 29.36 17.82
N GLU A 8 16.31 30.52 18.41
CA GLU A 8 16.66 30.75 19.81
C GLU A 8 15.83 29.85 20.73
N TRP A 9 16.38 29.58 21.92
CA TRP A 9 15.75 28.76 22.95
C TRP A 9 14.47 29.46 23.45
N ASP A 10 13.31 28.84 23.26
CA ASP A 10 11.99 29.43 23.59
C ASP A 10 11.51 29.16 25.02
N GLY A 11 12.31 28.45 25.82
CA GLY A 11 12.02 28.17 27.23
C GLY A 11 11.01 27.04 27.46
N SER A 12 10.45 26.45 26.41
CA SER A 12 9.45 25.38 26.51
C SER A 12 10.04 24.00 26.84
N GLN A 13 11.36 23.86 26.79
CA GLN A 13 12.04 22.61 27.06
C GLN A 13 12.33 22.43 28.56
N ASP A 14 11.82 21.33 29.11
CA ASP A 14 12.07 20.92 30.48
C ASP A 14 13.52 20.44 30.60
N VAL A 15 14.40 21.32 31.09
CA VAL A 15 15.80 20.95 31.38
C VAL A 15 15.82 20.35 32.77
N PRO A 16 16.27 19.10 32.94
CA PRO A 16 16.50 18.54 34.26
C PRO A 16 17.39 19.51 35.06
N PRO A 17 17.11 19.76 36.35
CA PRO A 17 17.96 20.63 37.15
C PRO A 17 19.38 20.06 37.15
N LEU A 18 20.28 20.73 36.41
CA LEU A 18 21.69 20.38 36.36
C LEU A 18 22.35 21.03 37.58
N ASP A 19 22.78 20.22 38.54
CA ASP A 19 23.59 20.73 39.64
C ASP A 19 25.00 21.06 39.14
N ALA A 20 25.46 22.27 39.44
CA ALA A 20 26.77 22.75 39.01
C ALA A 20 27.91 21.92 39.61
N ASP A 21 27.70 21.40 40.82
CA ASP A 21 28.69 20.59 41.54
C ASP A 21 28.88 19.21 40.88
N ASP A 22 27.81 18.61 40.35
CA ASP A 22 27.87 17.34 39.63
C ASP A 22 28.56 17.46 38.27
N VAL A 23 28.32 18.59 37.58
CA VAL A 23 29.01 18.93 36.33
C VAL A 23 30.51 19.10 36.59
N LEU A 24 30.86 19.81 37.66
CA LEU A 24 32.25 19.99 38.08
C LEU A 24 32.92 18.65 38.46
N ALA A 25 32.25 17.79 39.22
CA ALA A 25 32.79 16.50 39.63
C ALA A 25 33.06 15.58 38.43
N SER A 26 32.14 15.50 37.48
CA SER A 26 32.28 14.67 36.28
C SER A 26 33.39 15.16 35.34
N ILE A 27 33.52 16.47 35.16
CA ILE A 27 34.60 17.07 34.37
C ILE A 27 35.95 16.89 35.06
N THR A 28 36.00 16.99 36.40
CA THR A 28 37.24 16.90 37.16
C THR A 28 37.85 15.49 37.07
N ASP A 29 37.01 14.45 37.10
CA ASP A 29 37.46 13.07 36.93
C ASP A 29 38.10 12.86 35.54
N ASP A 30 37.45 13.36 34.48
CA ASP A 30 37.99 13.30 33.11
C ASP A 30 39.22 14.22 32.92
N LEU A 31 39.27 15.37 33.60
CA LEU A 31 40.41 16.29 33.57
C LEU A 31 41.64 15.70 34.26
N MET A 32 41.46 14.97 35.36
CA MET A 32 42.54 14.22 36.01
C MET A 32 43.10 13.09 35.13
N ASN A 33 42.26 12.52 34.26
CA ASN A 33 42.66 11.43 33.37
C ASN A 33 43.39 11.91 32.10
N PHE A 34 42.98 13.04 31.51
CA PHE A 34 43.46 13.48 30.18
C PHE A 34 44.14 14.86 30.17
N GLY A 35 44.02 15.66 31.23
CA GLY A 35 44.68 16.95 31.37
C GLY A 35 44.10 18.10 30.53
N ASP A 36 43.07 17.88 29.72
CA ASP A 36 42.44 18.90 28.87
C ASP A 36 40.92 19.01 29.12
N LEU A 37 40.50 20.22 29.50
CA LEU A 37 39.12 20.59 29.75
C LEU A 37 38.25 20.48 28.49
N GLN A 38 38.77 20.81 27.31
CA GLN A 38 37.99 20.71 26.07
C GLN A 38 37.63 19.27 25.73
N HIS A 39 38.54 18.33 26.04
CA HIS A 39 38.33 16.91 25.85
C HIS A 39 37.34 16.35 26.86
N ALA A 40 37.44 16.75 28.14
CA ALA A 40 36.48 16.39 29.18
C ALA A 40 35.05 16.85 28.85
N LEU A 41 34.87 18.12 28.46
CA LEU A 41 33.58 18.66 28.04
C LEU A 41 33.00 17.93 26.82
N ARG A 42 33.84 17.61 25.82
CA ARG A 42 33.42 16.86 24.64
C ARG A 42 32.96 15.45 25.00
N ASN A 43 33.69 14.76 25.86
CA ASN A 43 33.33 13.40 26.30
C ASN A 43 32.05 13.40 27.11
N LEU A 44 31.89 14.36 28.03
CA LEU A 44 30.70 14.57 28.82
C LEU A 44 29.47 14.79 27.95
N LEU A 45 29.55 15.70 26.96
CA LEU A 45 28.46 15.95 26.02
C LEU A 45 28.16 14.73 25.13
N GLN A 46 29.17 13.99 24.69
CA GLN A 46 28.97 12.83 23.81
C GLN A 46 28.46 11.58 24.54
N ARG A 47 28.86 11.37 25.79
CA ARG A 47 28.56 10.18 26.60
C ARG A 47 27.36 10.38 27.51
N GLY A 48 27.09 11.61 27.94
CA GLY A 48 26.13 11.93 28.98
C GLY A 48 26.75 11.87 30.37
N MET A 49 26.05 12.43 31.36
CA MET A 49 26.47 12.47 32.77
C MET A 49 25.67 11.48 33.62
N ARG A 50 26.19 11.19 34.81
CA ARG A 50 25.46 10.49 35.88
C ARG A 50 25.30 11.44 37.04
N ASP A 51 24.06 11.68 37.43
CA ASP A 51 23.68 12.33 38.68
C ASP A 51 24.07 11.41 39.87
N PRO A 52 24.47 11.95 41.03
CA PRO A 52 24.64 11.22 42.30
C PRO A 52 23.51 10.25 42.65
N LEU A 53 22.28 10.54 42.24
CA LEU A 53 21.11 9.65 42.39
C LEU A 53 21.14 8.43 41.43
N GLY A 54 22.18 8.30 40.62
CA GLY A 54 22.35 7.25 39.60
C GLY A 54 21.60 7.51 38.30
N GLN A 55 20.90 8.65 38.18
CA GLN A 55 20.17 9.03 36.97
C GLN A 55 21.15 9.41 35.86
N ARG A 56 20.96 8.84 34.66
CA ARG A 56 21.82 9.13 33.51
C ARG A 56 21.21 10.25 32.69
N LEU A 57 21.90 11.39 32.63
CA LEU A 57 21.64 12.43 31.64
C LEU A 57 22.11 11.92 30.28
N GLN A 58 21.20 11.97 29.30
CA GLN A 58 21.45 11.42 27.97
C GLN A 58 22.51 12.24 27.23
N GLY A 59 23.49 11.57 26.64
CA GLY A 59 24.48 12.23 25.80
C GLY A 59 23.91 12.61 24.43
N LEU A 60 24.57 13.54 23.74
CA LEU A 60 24.25 13.96 22.37
C LEU A 60 24.12 12.77 21.40
N ARG A 61 24.93 11.71 21.57
CA ARG A 61 24.82 10.50 20.73
C ARG A 61 23.48 9.80 20.88
N GLN A 62 22.99 9.68 22.12
CA GLN A 62 21.71 9.05 22.42
C GLN A 62 20.56 9.92 21.95
N LEU A 63 20.63 11.23 22.18
CA LEU A 63 19.63 12.19 21.67
C LEU A 63 19.56 12.18 20.14
N LEU A 64 20.70 12.16 19.44
CA LEU A 64 20.74 12.04 17.97
C LEU A 64 20.23 10.69 17.48
N GLN A 65 20.43 9.62 18.24
CA GLN A 65 19.88 8.31 17.90
C GLN A 65 18.36 8.30 18.09
N GLN A 66 17.86 8.84 19.20
CA GLN A 66 16.43 8.98 19.48
C GLN A 66 15.76 9.88 18.46
N LEU A 67 16.38 11.02 18.10
CA LEU A 67 15.87 11.92 17.08
C LEU A 67 15.81 11.25 15.70
N ARG A 68 16.83 10.45 15.35
CA ARG A 68 16.80 9.67 14.10
C ARG A 68 15.69 8.62 14.10
N GLN A 69 15.45 7.96 15.22
CA GLN A 69 14.37 6.98 15.37
C GLN A 69 12.99 7.66 15.28
N GLN A 70 12.79 8.78 15.99
CA GLN A 70 11.58 9.59 15.90
C GLN A 70 11.35 10.12 14.48
N ARG A 71 12.41 10.57 13.81
CA ARG A 71 12.34 10.98 12.40
C ARG A 71 11.90 9.83 11.50
N HIS A 72 12.45 8.64 11.70
CA HIS A 72 12.05 7.46 10.92
C HIS A 72 10.57 7.13 11.14
N GLN A 73 10.10 7.09 12.39
CA GLN A 73 8.70 6.85 12.72
C GLN A 73 7.76 7.91 12.16
N MET A 74 8.15 9.18 12.20
CA MET A 74 7.39 10.28 11.60
C MET A 74 7.35 10.16 10.07
N LEU A 75 8.47 9.80 9.44
CA LEU A 75 8.55 9.63 7.98
C LEU A 75 7.76 8.42 7.50
N ASP A 76 7.74 7.33 8.27
CA ASP A 76 6.88 6.18 8.01
C ASP A 76 5.41 6.56 8.17
N HIS A 77 5.04 7.50 9.05
CA HIS A 77 3.64 7.95 9.17
C HIS A 77 3.15 8.80 7.98
N TYR A 78 4.03 9.47 7.23
CA TYR A 78 3.66 10.25 6.03
C TYR A 78 3.58 9.38 4.76
N ASP A 79 2.94 8.24 4.92
CA ASP A 79 2.85 7.08 4.03
C ASP A 79 1.86 7.27 2.87
N LEU A 80 2.00 8.35 2.10
CA LEU A 80 1.35 8.42 0.78
C LEU A 80 1.78 7.23 -0.10
N SER A 81 3.01 6.72 0.11
CA SER A 81 3.52 5.54 -0.61
C SER A 81 2.84 4.25 -0.17
N SER A 82 2.74 3.95 1.14
CA SER A 82 2.09 2.70 1.58
C SER A 82 0.60 2.68 1.28
N ALA A 83 -0.10 3.81 1.44
CA ALA A 83 -1.52 3.89 1.08
C ALA A 83 -1.72 3.67 -0.43
N PHE A 84 -0.82 4.22 -1.26
CA PHE A 84 -0.85 4.02 -2.71
C PHE A 84 -0.52 2.58 -3.12
N ASP A 85 0.46 1.95 -2.47
CA ASP A 85 0.81 0.55 -2.68
C ASP A 85 -0.37 -0.37 -2.37
N ASP A 86 -1.14 -0.07 -1.32
CA ASP A 86 -2.32 -0.83 -0.94
C ASP A 86 -3.48 -0.63 -1.93
N ILE A 87 -3.67 0.59 -2.46
CA ILE A 87 -4.61 0.85 -3.55
C ILE A 87 -4.20 0.04 -4.79
N GLN A 88 -2.93 0.05 -5.15
CA GLN A 88 -2.41 -0.68 -6.30
C GLN A 88 -2.66 -2.19 -6.16
N LYS A 89 -2.38 -2.78 -4.98
CA LYS A 89 -2.66 -4.20 -4.72
C LYS A 89 -4.15 -4.53 -4.85
N ARG A 90 -5.02 -3.73 -4.24
CA ARG A 90 -6.49 -3.92 -4.33
C ARG A 90 -6.98 -3.85 -5.77
N LEU A 91 -6.48 -2.89 -6.54
CA LEU A 91 -6.85 -2.75 -7.94
C LEU A 91 -6.35 -3.93 -8.78
N GLN A 92 -5.12 -4.40 -8.57
CA GLN A 92 -4.61 -5.61 -9.22
C GLN A 92 -5.48 -6.84 -8.91
N GLU A 93 -5.95 -6.98 -7.67
CA GLU A 93 -6.87 -8.05 -7.27
C GLU A 93 -8.21 -7.95 -8.03
N ILE A 94 -8.80 -6.76 -8.10
CA ILE A 94 -10.05 -6.50 -8.83
C ILE A 94 -9.91 -6.86 -10.32
N VAL A 95 -8.84 -6.37 -10.97
CA VAL A 95 -8.58 -6.65 -12.39
C VAL A 95 -8.34 -8.14 -12.62
N ARG A 96 -7.66 -8.80 -11.69
CA ARG A 96 -7.43 -10.25 -11.76
C ARG A 96 -8.74 -11.03 -11.70
N LEU A 97 -9.61 -10.72 -10.73
CA LEU A 97 -10.93 -11.37 -10.61
C LEU A 97 -11.77 -11.17 -11.88
N GLU A 98 -11.82 -9.94 -12.40
CA GLU A 98 -12.55 -9.67 -13.63
C GLU A 98 -11.95 -10.45 -14.82
N LYS A 99 -10.63 -10.48 -14.98
CA LYS A 99 -9.97 -11.26 -16.04
C LYS A 99 -10.31 -12.75 -15.95
N GLU A 100 -10.22 -13.34 -14.76
CA GLU A 100 -10.56 -14.75 -14.53
C GLU A 100 -12.03 -15.03 -14.86
N THR A 101 -12.94 -14.10 -14.54
CA THR A 101 -14.37 -14.24 -14.89
C THR A 101 -14.63 -14.05 -16.38
N VAL A 102 -13.99 -13.07 -17.03
CA VAL A 102 -14.08 -12.86 -18.48
C VAL A 102 -13.62 -14.10 -19.23
N GLU A 103 -12.49 -14.69 -18.84
CA GLU A 103 -11.95 -15.88 -19.49
C GLU A 103 -12.85 -17.10 -19.31
N ARG A 104 -13.37 -17.35 -18.10
CA ARG A 104 -14.33 -18.43 -17.87
C ARG A 104 -15.60 -18.29 -18.72
N ARG A 105 -16.14 -17.06 -18.83
CA ARG A 105 -17.33 -16.77 -19.64
C ARG A 105 -17.05 -16.92 -21.14
N LEU A 106 -15.87 -16.51 -21.59
CA LEU A 106 -15.42 -16.68 -22.96
C LEU A 106 -15.33 -18.17 -23.32
N ASP A 107 -14.68 -18.98 -22.47
CA ASP A 107 -14.55 -20.42 -22.68
C ASP A 107 -15.90 -21.13 -22.69
N GLU A 108 -16.82 -20.75 -21.80
CA GLU A 108 -18.18 -21.28 -21.77
C GLU A 108 -18.93 -20.96 -23.06
N ALA A 109 -18.86 -19.70 -23.53
CA ALA A 109 -19.48 -19.27 -24.78
C ALA A 109 -18.90 -20.01 -26.00
N ILE A 110 -17.57 -20.21 -26.05
CA ILE A 110 -16.92 -20.98 -27.11
C ILE A 110 -17.41 -22.43 -27.12
N ARG A 111 -17.46 -23.10 -25.95
CA ARG A 111 -17.95 -24.49 -25.85
C ARG A 111 -19.40 -24.63 -26.32
N GLN A 112 -20.25 -23.65 -25.99
CA GLN A 112 -21.65 -23.61 -26.44
C GLN A 112 -21.76 -23.46 -27.97
N LEU A 113 -20.88 -22.67 -28.59
CA LEU A 113 -20.83 -22.45 -30.05
C LEU A 113 -20.26 -23.65 -30.81
N GLU A 114 -19.18 -24.27 -30.31
CA GLU A 114 -18.52 -25.42 -30.94
C GLU A 114 -19.35 -26.71 -30.83
N GLY A 115 -20.16 -26.82 -29.78
CA GLY A 115 -21.15 -27.89 -29.59
C GLY A 115 -20.57 -29.31 -29.53
N ARG A 116 -19.26 -29.52 -29.47
CA ARG A 116 -18.55 -30.83 -29.39
C ARG A 116 -17.59 -30.65 -28.21
N GLU A 117 -17.61 -31.45 -27.14
CA GLU A 117 -17.55 -32.91 -27.08
C GLU A 117 -18.29 -33.44 -25.83
N SER A 118 -19.62 -33.54 -25.86
CA SER A 118 -20.29 -34.46 -24.95
C SER A 118 -20.47 -35.80 -25.67
N PRO A 119 -20.06 -36.95 -25.10
CA PRO A 119 -20.36 -38.28 -25.64
C PRO A 119 -21.87 -38.51 -25.89
N LEU A 120 -22.72 -37.66 -25.31
CA LEU A 120 -24.16 -37.57 -25.52
C LEU A 120 -24.61 -36.93 -26.85
N ARG A 121 -23.71 -36.40 -27.70
CA ARG A 121 -24.12 -35.75 -28.97
C ARG A 121 -24.72 -36.75 -29.97
N ALA A 122 -24.16 -37.97 -30.03
CA ALA A 122 -24.74 -39.07 -30.82
C ALA A 122 -26.14 -39.48 -30.30
N PHE A 123 -26.37 -39.35 -28.99
CA PHE A 123 -27.65 -39.62 -28.35
C PHE A 123 -28.66 -38.49 -28.57
N GLN A 124 -28.20 -37.23 -28.59
CA GLN A 124 -29.02 -36.05 -28.91
C GLN A 124 -29.40 -35.97 -30.39
N GLU A 125 -28.53 -36.38 -31.31
CA GLU A 125 -28.86 -36.46 -32.74
C GLU A 125 -29.97 -37.50 -33.00
N ALA A 126 -29.98 -38.63 -32.28
CA ALA A 126 -31.08 -39.59 -32.32
C ALA A 126 -32.40 -39.06 -31.71
N MET A 127 -32.33 -38.15 -30.74
CA MET A 127 -33.51 -37.49 -30.15
C MET A 127 -34.00 -36.27 -30.95
N LYS A 128 -33.16 -35.67 -31.80
CA LYS A 128 -33.53 -34.55 -32.68
C LYS A 128 -34.55 -34.92 -33.77
N GLU A 129 -34.68 -36.21 -34.09
CA GLU A 129 -35.77 -36.72 -34.94
C GLU A 129 -37.17 -36.52 -34.32
N ALA A 130 -37.28 -36.18 -33.03
CA ALA A 130 -38.54 -35.97 -32.32
C ALA A 130 -39.04 -34.50 -32.25
N GLY A 131 -38.41 -33.55 -32.95
CA GLY A 131 -39.05 -32.26 -33.28
C GLY A 131 -38.99 -31.11 -32.26
N VAL A 132 -37.94 -31.02 -31.42
CA VAL A 132 -37.73 -29.83 -30.56
C VAL A 132 -36.68 -28.90 -31.18
N GLN A 133 -37.13 -27.79 -31.78
CA GLN A 133 -36.28 -26.69 -32.25
C GLN A 133 -36.04 -25.71 -31.09
N GLN A 134 -34.98 -25.91 -30.30
CA GLN A 134 -34.54 -24.97 -29.25
C GLN A 134 -33.10 -24.44 -29.44
N ASP A 135 -32.36 -24.87 -30.47
CA ASP A 135 -30.92 -24.58 -30.64
C ASP A 135 -30.56 -23.16 -31.15
N GLN A 136 -31.48 -22.41 -31.75
CA GLN A 136 -31.16 -21.15 -32.43
C GLN A 136 -30.96 -19.93 -31.51
N PRO A 137 -31.84 -19.64 -30.52
CA PRO A 137 -31.68 -18.46 -29.66
C PRO A 137 -30.45 -18.57 -28.74
N ASP A 138 -30.14 -19.77 -28.25
CA ASP A 138 -29.04 -19.99 -27.31
C ASP A 138 -27.67 -19.76 -27.97
N ARG A 139 -27.50 -20.16 -29.25
CA ARG A 139 -26.27 -19.91 -30.01
C ARG A 139 -26.05 -18.43 -30.31
N GLN A 140 -27.10 -17.69 -30.63
CA GLN A 140 -26.98 -16.24 -30.89
C GLN A 140 -26.54 -15.51 -29.62
N PHE A 141 -27.08 -15.90 -28.46
CA PHE A 141 -26.67 -15.37 -27.18
C PHE A 141 -25.21 -15.71 -26.84
N ALA A 142 -24.80 -16.96 -27.05
CA ALA A 142 -23.41 -17.39 -26.86
C ALA A 142 -22.42 -16.60 -27.75
N GLN A 143 -22.81 -16.33 -29.01
CA GLN A 143 -22.02 -15.50 -29.92
C GLN A 143 -21.84 -14.09 -29.39
N MET A 144 -22.93 -13.46 -28.92
CA MET A 144 -22.89 -12.13 -28.33
C MET A 144 -22.04 -12.08 -27.06
N LEU A 145 -22.17 -13.08 -26.17
CA LEU A 145 -21.34 -13.18 -24.97
C LEU A 145 -19.87 -13.33 -25.29
N LYS A 146 -19.53 -14.14 -26.30
CA LYS A 146 -18.16 -14.28 -26.79
C LYS A 146 -17.60 -12.93 -27.25
N ASP A 147 -18.33 -12.22 -28.12
CA ASP A 147 -17.89 -10.92 -28.64
C ASP A 147 -17.72 -9.88 -27.53
N ILE A 148 -18.60 -9.88 -26.52
CA ILE A 148 -18.50 -9.00 -25.34
C ILE A 148 -17.27 -9.37 -24.50
N ALA A 149 -17.07 -10.65 -24.22
CA ALA A 149 -15.95 -11.12 -23.42
C ALA A 149 -14.59 -10.84 -24.09
N GLU A 150 -14.47 -11.03 -25.40
CA GLU A 150 -13.26 -10.69 -26.17
C GLU A 150 -12.95 -9.18 -26.09
N LYS A 151 -13.96 -8.32 -26.28
CA LYS A 151 -13.79 -6.86 -26.15
C LYS A 151 -13.37 -6.47 -24.74
N LYS A 152 -14.00 -7.05 -23.72
CA LYS A 152 -13.67 -6.80 -22.31
C LYS A 152 -12.26 -7.27 -21.97
N LYS A 153 -11.83 -8.43 -22.49
CA LYS A 153 -10.45 -8.92 -22.32
C LYS A 153 -9.44 -7.93 -22.91
N GLY A 154 -9.66 -7.50 -24.15
CA GLY A 154 -8.80 -6.50 -24.80
C GLY A 154 -8.73 -5.17 -24.03
N PHE A 155 -9.87 -4.70 -23.49
CA PHE A 155 -9.89 -3.51 -22.64
C PHE A 155 -9.01 -3.67 -21.38
N LEU A 156 -9.15 -4.79 -20.67
CA LEU A 156 -8.37 -5.08 -19.44
C LEU A 156 -6.88 -5.30 -19.70
N GLU A 157 -6.49 -5.62 -20.93
CA GLU A 157 -5.08 -5.70 -21.37
C GLU A 157 -4.53 -4.33 -21.78
N SER A 158 -5.39 -3.42 -22.24
CA SER A 158 -5.03 -2.04 -22.63
C SER A 158 -5.00 -1.04 -21.48
N LEU A 159 -5.26 -1.48 -20.24
CA LEU A 159 -5.27 -0.61 -19.07
C LEU A 159 -3.89 0.06 -18.87
N PRO A 160 -3.85 1.35 -18.49
CA PRO A 160 -2.61 2.05 -18.16
C PRO A 160 -1.80 1.35 -17.05
N GLU A 161 -0.49 1.57 -16.97
CA GLU A 161 0.34 1.05 -15.87
C GLU A 161 0.14 1.82 -14.56
N ASP A 162 -0.31 3.07 -14.64
CA ASP A 162 -0.52 3.93 -13.48
C ASP A 162 -1.91 3.73 -12.83
N VAL A 163 -1.94 3.77 -11.50
CA VAL A 163 -3.16 3.53 -10.69
C VAL A 163 -4.26 4.54 -11.01
N GLY A 164 -3.92 5.82 -11.21
CA GLY A 164 -4.90 6.87 -11.48
C GLY A 164 -5.62 6.65 -12.82
N GLY A 165 -4.88 6.31 -13.86
CA GLY A 165 -5.41 5.94 -15.17
C GLY A 165 -6.30 4.69 -15.09
N GLN A 166 -5.85 3.65 -14.39
CA GLN A 166 -6.65 2.43 -14.19
C GLN A 166 -7.97 2.72 -13.49
N VAL A 167 -7.98 3.50 -12.40
CA VAL A 167 -9.21 3.86 -11.68
C VAL A 167 -10.18 4.62 -12.57
N LYS A 168 -9.68 5.57 -13.37
CA LYS A 168 -10.50 6.37 -14.28
C LYS A 168 -11.17 5.53 -15.37
N GLU A 169 -10.43 4.59 -15.96
CA GLU A 169 -10.95 3.68 -16.98
C GLU A 169 -11.95 2.69 -16.37
N LEU A 170 -11.63 2.11 -15.21
CA LEU A 170 -12.50 1.18 -14.50
C LEU A 170 -13.77 1.83 -13.93
N GLN A 171 -13.78 3.14 -13.69
CA GLN A 171 -14.97 3.87 -13.26
C GLN A 171 -16.10 3.82 -14.31
N ASN A 172 -15.75 3.82 -15.59
CA ASN A 172 -16.71 3.73 -16.69
C ASN A 172 -16.90 2.29 -17.19
N TYR A 173 -16.27 1.33 -16.52
CA TYR A 173 -16.29 -0.08 -16.89
C TYR A 173 -17.44 -0.82 -16.21
N GLU A 174 -18.12 -1.68 -16.97
CA GLU A 174 -19.17 -2.55 -16.46
C GLU A 174 -18.57 -3.93 -16.12
N PHE A 175 -18.47 -4.26 -14.83
CA PHE A 175 -17.93 -5.55 -14.39
C PHE A 175 -18.89 -6.71 -14.69
N MET A 176 -18.35 -7.82 -15.21
CA MET A 176 -19.11 -9.07 -15.31
C MET A 176 -19.04 -9.87 -14.01
N ASP A 177 -17.97 -9.69 -13.22
CA ASP A 177 -17.83 -10.28 -11.90
C ASP A 177 -18.50 -9.41 -10.82
N PRO A 178 -19.53 -9.91 -10.13
CA PRO A 178 -20.20 -9.16 -9.06
C PRO A 178 -19.30 -8.94 -7.83
N GLU A 179 -18.28 -9.76 -7.60
CA GLU A 179 -17.29 -9.56 -6.54
C GLU A 179 -16.28 -8.47 -6.93
N ALA A 180 -15.76 -8.48 -8.16
CA ALA A 180 -14.84 -7.44 -8.63
C ALA A 180 -15.50 -6.05 -8.59
N GLY A 181 -16.75 -5.95 -9.04
CA GLY A 181 -17.52 -4.71 -8.99
C GLY A 181 -17.74 -4.18 -7.55
N ARG A 182 -18.05 -5.06 -6.59
CA ARG A 182 -18.19 -4.68 -5.17
C ARG A 182 -16.87 -4.17 -4.59
N LYS A 183 -15.77 -4.90 -4.79
CA LYS A 183 -14.43 -4.49 -4.32
C LYS A 183 -14.01 -3.16 -4.92
N PHE A 184 -14.35 -2.89 -6.19
CA PHE A 184 -14.08 -1.60 -6.82
C PHE A 184 -14.90 -0.46 -6.21
N GLN A 185 -16.17 -0.69 -5.90
CA GLN A 185 -17.01 0.29 -5.21
C GLN A 185 -16.45 0.64 -3.82
N GLU A 186 -16.06 -0.38 -3.03
CA GLU A 186 -15.42 -0.18 -1.72
C GLU A 186 -14.11 0.63 -1.84
N LEU A 187 -13.30 0.35 -2.86
CA LEU A 187 -12.09 1.12 -3.15
C LEU A 187 -12.41 2.59 -3.44
N MET A 188 -13.43 2.84 -4.26
CA MET A 188 -13.88 4.20 -4.60
C MET A 188 -14.42 4.97 -3.38
N GLU A 189 -15.13 4.29 -2.48
CA GLU A 189 -15.59 4.90 -1.22
C GLU A 189 -14.42 5.27 -0.31
N MET A 190 -13.44 4.38 -0.16
CA MET A 190 -12.22 4.64 0.61
C MET A 190 -11.44 5.84 0.06
N LEU A 191 -11.29 5.93 -1.27
CA LEU A 191 -10.63 7.05 -1.92
C LEU A 191 -11.37 8.37 -1.71
N LYS A 192 -12.71 8.36 -1.78
CA LYS A 192 -13.54 9.54 -1.49
C LYS A 192 -13.38 10.00 -0.05
N GLN A 193 -13.38 9.06 0.90
CA GLN A 193 -13.19 9.37 2.32
C GLN A 193 -11.82 9.99 2.59
N ALA A 194 -10.76 9.40 2.03
CA ALA A 194 -9.40 9.92 2.20
C ALA A 194 -9.22 11.35 1.64
N MET A 195 -9.95 11.72 0.58
CA MET A 195 -9.96 13.09 0.04
C MET A 195 -10.83 14.08 0.85
N MET A 196 -11.78 13.60 1.65
CA MET A 196 -12.59 14.44 2.53
C MET A 196 -11.87 14.77 3.85
N ASP A 197 -11.01 13.85 4.31
CA ASP A 197 -10.26 13.97 5.55
C ASP A 197 -8.91 14.72 5.37
N SER A 198 -8.55 15.08 4.14
CA SER A 198 -7.30 15.78 3.76
C SER A 198 -7.42 17.30 3.67
#